data_AF-Q0J9X6-F1
#
_entry.id   AF-Q0J9X6-F1
#
_cell.length_a   1.000
_cell.length_b   1.000
_cell.length_c   1.000
_cell.angle_alpha   90.00
_cell.angle_beta   90.00
_cell.angle_gamma   90.00
#
_symmetry.space_group_name_H-M   'P 1'
#
loop_
_entity.id
_entity.type
_entity.pdbx_description
1 polymer ?
#
loop_
_entity_poly.entity_id
_entity_poly.type
_entity_poly.pdbx_seq_one_letter_code
_entity_poly.pdbx_strand_id
1 'polypeptide(L)'
;MKEQEEALQLLTSLRDLQFLRCSKLQCLPAGLHRLTSLKRLKIIGCPSIRSLPKGGLPSSLQELDVGYCNNEKLKQRCRKLKGTIPKIILD
;
A
#
# COMPACT_ATOMS: atom_id res chain seq x y z
N MET A 1 12.22 2.91 -12.97
CA MET A 1 10.94 2.17 -12.79
C MET A 1 11.12 0.65 -12.87
N LYS A 2 11.82 0.08 -13.87
CA LYS A 2 12.13 -1.37 -13.92
C LYS A 2 12.94 -1.87 -12.71
N GLU A 3 14.06 -1.22 -12.41
CA GLU A 3 14.96 -1.62 -11.31
C GLU A 3 14.28 -1.61 -9.93
N GLN A 4 13.35 -0.69 -9.71
CA GLN A 4 12.57 -0.59 -8.47
C GLN A 4 11.58 -1.75 -8.31
N GLU A 5 11.01 -2.25 -9.42
CA GLU A 5 10.15 -3.43 -9.41
C GLU A 5 10.96 -4.72 -9.24
N GLU A 6 12.16 -4.78 -9.81
CA GLU A 6 13.11 -5.88 -9.63
C GLU A 6 13.62 -5.97 -8.18
N ALA A 7 13.95 -4.84 -7.55
CA ALA A 7 14.36 -4.80 -6.15
C ALA A 7 13.27 -5.30 -5.19
N LEU A 8 12.00 -4.97 -5.45
CA LEU A 8 10.87 -5.45 -4.64
C LEU A 8 10.72 -6.98 -4.71
N GLN A 9 11.18 -7.62 -5.79
CA GLN A 9 11.13 -9.08 -5.92
C GLN A 9 12.06 -9.79 -4.94
N LEU A 10 13.11 -9.10 -4.49
CA LEU A 10 14.10 -9.64 -3.55
C LEU A 10 13.68 -9.46 -2.09
N LEU A 11 12.66 -8.64 -1.83
CA LEU A 11 12.16 -8.33 -0.48
C LEU A 11 11.09 -9.33 -0.02
N THR A 12 11.26 -10.62 -0.33
CA THR A 12 10.26 -11.68 -0.06
C THR A 12 9.97 -11.89 1.43
N SER A 13 10.91 -11.53 2.31
CA SER A 13 10.77 -11.62 3.77
C SER A 13 10.20 -10.34 4.42
N LEU A 14 9.96 -9.28 3.64
CA LEU A 14 9.49 -8.01 4.18
C LEU A 14 8.09 -8.16 4.77
N ARG A 15 7.94 -7.83 6.06
CA ARG A 15 6.65 -7.90 6.78
C ARG A 15 5.99 -6.53 6.97
N ASP A 16 6.78 -5.47 6.91
CA ASP A 16 6.35 -4.10 7.15
C ASP A 16 6.88 -3.17 6.07
N LEU A 17 5.99 -2.41 5.46
CA LEU A 17 6.33 -1.37 4.49
C LEU A 17 5.57 -0.10 4.82
N GLN A 18 6.28 1.01 4.91
CA GLN A 18 5.70 2.29 5.30
C GLN A 18 6.14 3.40 4.35
N PHE A 19 5.18 4.21 3.93
CA PHE A 19 5.38 5.45 3.21
C PHE A 19 4.91 6.59 4.11
N LEU A 20 5.84 7.36 4.65
CA LEU A 20 5.56 8.41 5.62
C LEU A 20 5.85 9.77 5.00
N ARG A 21 4.88 10.69 5.05
CA ARG A 21 5.01 12.09 4.61
C ARG A 21 5.54 12.24 3.18
N CYS A 22 5.25 11.29 2.30
CA CYS A 22 5.72 11.29 0.92
C CYS A 22 4.84 12.19 0.05
N SER A 23 5.12 13.49 0.05
CA SER A 23 4.31 14.51 -0.66
C SER A 23 4.24 14.32 -2.17
N LYS A 24 5.23 13.67 -2.79
CA LYS A 24 5.30 13.40 -4.23
C LYS A 24 4.86 11.99 -4.63
N LEU A 25 4.51 11.12 -3.68
CA LEU A 25 4.12 9.74 -3.96
C LEU A 25 2.74 9.71 -4.63
N GLN A 26 2.71 9.49 -5.94
CA GLN A 26 1.45 9.46 -6.71
C GLN A 26 0.84 8.05 -6.79
N CYS A 27 1.70 7.03 -6.84
CA CYS A 27 1.33 5.63 -6.92
C CYS A 27 2.30 4.78 -6.09
N LEU A 28 1.79 3.64 -5.61
CA LEU A 28 2.62 2.59 -5.06
C LEU A 28 3.27 1.76 -6.18
N PRO A 29 4.40 1.08 -5.90
CA PRO A 29 5.00 0.15 -6.86
C PRO A 29 4.03 -0.94 -7.31
N ALA A 30 3.96 -1.24 -8.62
CA ALA A 30 2.98 -2.21 -9.13
C ALA A 30 3.29 -3.65 -8.67
N GLY A 31 4.55 -3.96 -8.40
CA GLY A 31 5.03 -5.25 -7.89
C GLY A 31 4.70 -5.56 -6.43
N LEU A 32 3.95 -4.71 -5.72
CA LEU A 32 3.66 -4.89 -4.28
C LEU A 32 2.99 -6.24 -3.96
N HIS A 33 2.14 -6.73 -4.87
CA HIS A 33 1.46 -8.01 -4.76
C HIS A 33 2.42 -9.22 -4.63
N ARG A 34 3.68 -9.06 -5.06
CA ARG A 34 4.71 -10.10 -5.00
C ARG A 34 5.41 -10.18 -3.64
N LEU A 35 5.15 -9.23 -2.74
CA LEU A 35 5.65 -9.25 -1.37
C LEU A 35 4.82 -10.23 -0.52
N THR A 36 5.00 -11.52 -0.75
CA THR A 36 4.18 -12.59 -0.17
C THR A 36 4.27 -12.70 1.35
N SER A 37 5.27 -12.10 2.00
CA SER A 37 5.34 -12.03 3.47
C SER A 37 4.79 -10.74 4.08
N LEU A 38 4.38 -9.75 3.28
CA LEU A 38 4.02 -8.44 3.78
C LEU A 38 2.73 -8.49 4.61
N LYS A 39 2.85 -8.14 5.90
CA LYS A 39 1.73 -8.13 6.84
C LYS A 39 1.14 -6.75 7.04
N ARG A 40 1.96 -5.69 6.96
CA ARG A 40 1.51 -4.32 7.23
C ARG A 40 2.01 -3.36 6.16
N LEU A 41 1.07 -2.59 5.62
CA LEU A 41 1.32 -1.52 4.67
C LEU A 41 0.74 -0.22 5.22
N LYS A 42 1.60 0.79 5.41
CA LYS A 42 1.20 2.11 5.91
C LYS A 42 1.51 3.20 4.88
N ILE A 43 0.55 4.08 4.64
CA ILE A 43 0.66 5.22 3.75
C ILE A 43 0.13 6.42 4.52
N ILE A 44 1.01 7.13 5.21
CA ILE A 44 0.64 8.14 6.20
C ILE A 44 1.11 9.52 5.76
N GLY A 45 0.19 10.47 5.62
CA GLY A 45 0.55 11.85 5.27
C GLY A 45 1.04 12.00 3.83
N CYS A 46 0.53 11.21 2.89
CA CYS A 46 0.94 11.22 1.49
C CYS A 46 -0.15 11.89 0.61
N PRO A 47 -0.22 13.23 0.51
CA PRO A 47 -1.35 13.92 -0.12
C PRO A 47 -1.51 13.67 -1.63
N SER A 48 -0.41 13.35 -2.33
CA SER A 48 -0.44 13.14 -3.78
C SER A 48 -0.88 11.74 -4.20
N ILE A 49 -1.06 10.80 -3.26
CA ILE A 49 -1.38 9.41 -3.58
C ILE A 49 -2.77 9.33 -4.23
N ARG A 50 -2.85 8.68 -5.40
CA ARG A 50 -4.09 8.66 -6.19
C ARG A 50 -4.86 7.35 -6.13
N SER A 51 -4.14 6.24 -6.03
CA SER A 51 -4.70 4.91 -6.19
C SER A 51 -3.82 3.83 -5.56
N LEU A 52 -4.45 2.70 -5.24
CA LEU A 52 -3.78 1.43 -4.97
C LEU A 52 -3.06 0.91 -6.23
N PRO A 53 -2.03 0.04 -6.09
CA PRO A 53 -1.32 -0.52 -7.23
C PRO A 53 -2.26 -1.38 -8.10
N LYS A 54 -2.07 -1.31 -9.43
CA LYS A 54 -2.92 -2.03 -10.39
C LYS A 54 -2.82 -3.56 -10.23
N GLY A 55 -1.66 -4.08 -9.84
CA GLY A 55 -1.44 -5.51 -9.58
C GLY A 55 -2.08 -6.02 -8.29
N GLY A 56 -2.78 -5.17 -7.53
CA GLY A 56 -3.37 -5.53 -6.25
C GLY A 56 -2.39 -5.44 -5.08
N LEU A 57 -2.93 -5.71 -3.90
CA LEU A 57 -2.18 -5.79 -2.65
C LEU A 57 -1.73 -7.23 -2.40
N PRO A 58 -0.62 -7.45 -1.67
CA PRO A 58 -0.18 -8.80 -1.34
C PRO A 58 -1.24 -9.55 -0.52
N SER A 59 -1.46 -10.83 -0.84
CA SER A 59 -2.49 -11.67 -0.22
C SER A 59 -2.24 -11.94 1.27
N SER A 60 -1.02 -11.73 1.73
CA SER A 60 -0.61 -11.90 3.13
C SER A 60 -0.91 -10.69 4.01
N LEU A 61 -1.41 -9.59 3.43
CA LEU A 61 -1.60 -8.32 4.11
C LEU A 61 -2.68 -8.43 5.19
N GLN A 62 -2.32 -8.05 6.40
CA GLN A 62 -3.18 -8.08 7.58
C GLN A 62 -3.63 -6.67 8.00
N GLU A 63 -2.79 -5.67 7.75
CA GLU A 63 -3.06 -4.27 8.08
C GLU A 63 -2.80 -3.37 6.87
N LEU A 64 -3.80 -2.56 6.53
CA LEU A 64 -3.67 -1.44 5.60
C LEU A 64 -4.03 -0.15 6.32
N ASP A 65 -3.06 0.75 6.46
CA ASP A 65 -3.26 2.06 7.05
C ASP A 65 -3.05 3.14 5.99
N VAL A 66 -4.09 3.89 5.65
CA VAL A 66 -4.06 5.02 4.72
C VAL A 66 -4.51 6.28 5.46
N GLY A 67 -3.72 6.66 6.47
CA GLY A 67 -3.98 7.80 7.32
C GLY A 67 -3.48 9.14 6.76
N TYR A 68 -4.15 10.23 7.12
CA TYR A 68 -3.78 11.61 6.79
C TYR A 68 -3.49 11.84 5.30
N CYS A 69 -4.18 11.08 4.43
CA CYS A 69 -4.08 11.21 2.98
C CYS A 69 -5.31 11.96 2.45
N ASN A 70 -5.09 13.06 1.72
CA ASN A 70 -6.16 13.91 1.17
C ASN A 70 -6.82 13.32 -0.08
N ASN A 71 -7.19 12.04 -0.06
CA ASN A 71 -7.80 11.36 -1.20
C ASN A 71 -8.97 10.44 -0.79
N GLU A 72 -10.18 11.00 -0.81
CA GLU A 72 -11.41 10.26 -0.49
C GLU A 72 -11.74 9.14 -1.47
N LYS A 73 -11.36 9.27 -2.75
CA LYS A 73 -11.57 8.19 -3.73
C LYS A 73 -10.71 6.98 -3.39
N LEU A 74 -9.46 7.19 -2.98
CA LEU A 74 -8.58 6.13 -2.49
C LEU A 74 -9.15 5.49 -1.23
N LYS A 75 -9.57 6.29 -0.25
CA LYS A 75 -10.18 5.79 0.99
C LYS A 75 -11.43 4.97 0.71
N GLN A 76 -12.32 5.40 -0.18
CA GLN A 76 -13.50 4.64 -0.59
C GLN A 76 -13.12 3.28 -1.19
N ARG A 77 -12.07 3.22 -2.02
CA ARG A 77 -11.54 1.94 -2.53
C ARG A 77 -11.01 1.06 -1.40
N CYS A 78 -10.30 1.63 -0.43
CA CYS A 78 -9.82 0.87 0.74
C CYS A 78 -10.96 0.34 1.59
N ARG A 79 -12.07 1.09 1.77
CA ARG A 79 -13.26 0.61 2.49
C ARG A 79 -13.87 -0.64 1.85
N LYS A 80 -13.81 -0.77 0.52
CA LYS A 80 -14.29 -1.96 -0.21
C LYS A 80 -13.44 -3.21 0.04
N LEU A 81 -12.26 -3.07 0.65
CA LEU A 81 -11.39 -4.20 0.99
C LEU A 81 -11.64 -4.73 2.40
N LYS A 82 -12.58 -4.15 3.16
CA LYS A 82 -13.02 -4.70 4.45
C LYS A 82 -13.52 -6.14 4.24
N GLY A 83 -13.09 -7.05 5.11
CA GLY A 83 -13.37 -8.49 4.98
C GLY A 83 -12.34 -9.25 4.14
N THR A 84 -11.63 -8.59 3.22
CA THR A 84 -10.44 -9.16 2.57
C THR A 84 -9.18 -8.89 3.38
N ILE A 85 -9.04 -7.67 3.92
CA ILE A 85 -7.93 -7.29 4.80
C ILE A 85 -8.47 -7.19 6.23
N PRO A 86 -7.89 -7.94 7.19
CA PRO A 86 -8.35 -7.96 8.59
C PRO A 86 -8.47 -6.60 9.25
N LYS A 87 -7.50 -5.70 9.02
CA LYS A 87 -7.44 -4.38 9.67
C LYS A 87 -7.22 -3.29 8.64
N ILE A 88 -8.13 -2.31 8.60
CA ILE A 88 -8.06 -1.14 7.72
C ILE A 88 -8.25 0.14 8.54
N ILE A 89 -7.32 1.08 8.43
CA ILE A 89 -7.34 2.40 9.11
C ILE A 89 -7.30 3.49 8.02
N LEU A 90 -8.19 4.50 8.09
CA LEU A 90 -8.36 5.53 7.04
C LEU A 90 -8.55 6.95 7.60
N ASP A 91 -8.23 7.16 8.88
CA ASP A 91 -8.69 8.24 9.77
C ASP A 91 -10.03 7.97 10.47
#